data_AF-A0A832UG97-F1
#
_entry.id   AF-A0A832UG97-F1
#
_cell.length_a   1.000
_cell.length_b   1.000
_cell.length_c   1.000
_cell.angle_alpha   90.00
_cell.angle_beta   90.00
_cell.angle_gamma   90.00
#
_symmetry.space_group_name_H-M   'P 1'
#
loop_
_entity.id
_entity.type
_entity.pdbx_description
1 polymer ?
#
loop_
_entity_poly.entity_id
_entity_poly.type
_entity_poly.pdbx_seq_one_letter_code
_entity_poly.pdbx_strand_id
1 'polypeptide(L)'
;MFIYDSMTQGLELLARRELQSAEILFLNVINDPYSQPEETKRARTFLNDIRACQTGSKSLDFSLYKKLIKKVTVSLDYVDDLLSDVYFSDASSYEEIDNELSSKTPTLVSRLKQIKISDISGRDKLFEKMEKGGLNCVKKKLREIKKQSGSGDFETFRWKTIFRKFIEQINPVLLERHLELLDYILATGEIQLLDDPKLPVLTPKYIWIIESTLESEWYLLRSYFFKAKSEIQSQFNKKEGTRKFWEEIKYKKIKIFEACQFSESNIQKFLFIDKLNYKTLEDIYEFSQELGLSLMPRDVSLALRGVDKAKDHIKERGGFLMGNRKVFQSQLLDLGFSKDNAYIIAKQAKRSNNHQINEAFQNSLKVAGDEIYWYRITPDCQRIKVDVEAQCAKHLSTVRIHLFERGRLNKLLLQAGKPLIRKYLEKVYGDNVSELHCYFRLETVHQYYKLKFFEHHGCQIPSVSELIKVSRKQFQSILLEGYKTFLKKKRIEIPSSLYKTIAEHKSMTEWEDSYTTPEEKILLRFWFLMDHGVTINQKIINAGVLKPGADIWAFVKGQGEECNS
;
A
#
# COMPACT_ATOMS: atom_id res chain seq x y z
N MET A 1 -51.39 5.53 39.03
CA MET A 1 -50.51 4.36 39.23
C MET A 1 -49.61 4.25 38.02
N PHE A 2 -48.28 4.27 38.21
CA PHE A 2 -47.34 4.05 37.11
C PHE A 2 -47.33 2.57 36.74
N ILE A 3 -47.67 2.27 35.49
CA ILE A 3 -47.90 0.89 35.06
C ILE A 3 -46.67 0.40 34.34
N TYR A 4 -45.92 -0.53 34.93
CA TYR A 4 -44.76 -1.17 34.28
C TYR A 4 -45.19 -2.31 33.38
N ASP A 5 -46.13 -3.13 33.86
CA ASP A 5 -46.67 -4.28 33.14
C ASP A 5 -48.19 -4.27 33.30
N SER A 6 -48.88 -3.75 32.28
CA SER A 6 -50.34 -3.64 32.26
C SER A 6 -51.03 -5.00 32.40
N MET A 7 -50.40 -6.09 31.91
CA MET A 7 -50.98 -7.43 32.02
C MET A 7 -50.88 -7.97 33.44
N THR A 8 -49.70 -7.91 34.05
CA THR A 8 -49.49 -8.43 35.41
C THR A 8 -50.22 -7.57 36.44
N GLN A 9 -50.16 -6.24 36.30
CA GLN A 9 -50.88 -5.33 37.19
C GLN A 9 -52.41 -5.46 36.99
N GLY A 10 -52.89 -5.67 35.76
CA GLY A 10 -54.30 -5.99 35.49
C GLY A 10 -54.74 -7.27 36.20
N LEU A 11 -53.91 -8.32 36.18
CA LEU A 11 -54.18 -9.57 36.90
C LEU A 11 -54.13 -9.40 38.42
N GLU A 12 -53.24 -8.56 38.95
CA GLU A 12 -53.19 -8.23 40.38
C GLU A 12 -54.47 -7.54 40.85
N LEU A 13 -54.93 -6.53 40.11
CA LEU A 13 -56.17 -5.83 40.40
C LEU A 13 -57.38 -6.74 40.26
N LEU A 14 -57.40 -7.60 39.24
CA LEU A 14 -58.43 -8.62 39.05
C LEU A 14 -58.48 -9.58 40.24
N ALA A 15 -57.32 -10.06 40.72
CA ALA A 15 -57.22 -10.93 41.89
C ALA A 15 -57.64 -10.23 43.20
N ARG A 16 -57.49 -8.90 43.30
CA ARG A 16 -57.96 -8.05 44.41
C ARG A 16 -59.43 -7.63 44.30
N ARG A 17 -60.14 -8.06 43.25
CA ARG A 17 -61.55 -7.72 42.93
C ARG A 17 -61.76 -6.27 42.47
N GLU A 18 -60.72 -5.58 42.02
CA GLU A 18 -60.81 -4.24 41.45
C GLU A 18 -61.10 -4.29 39.94
N LEU A 19 -62.35 -4.65 39.60
CA LEU A 19 -62.75 -4.97 38.22
C LEU A 19 -62.61 -3.80 37.23
N GLN A 20 -63.01 -2.58 37.62
CA GLN A 20 -62.94 -1.40 36.76
C GLN A 20 -61.50 -1.01 36.42
N SER A 21 -60.63 -1.00 37.43
CA SER A 21 -59.21 -0.70 37.26
C SER A 21 -58.50 -1.77 36.42
N ALA A 22 -58.85 -3.05 36.62
CA ALA A 22 -58.32 -4.15 35.80
C ALA A 22 -58.77 -4.05 34.33
N GLU A 23 -60.02 -3.67 34.07
CA GLU A 23 -60.53 -3.48 32.70
C GLU A 23 -59.76 -2.41 31.93
N ILE A 24 -59.47 -1.27 32.56
CA ILE A 24 -58.68 -0.19 31.95
C ILE A 24 -57.27 -0.69 31.57
N LEU A 25 -56.62 -1.47 32.44
CA LEU A 25 -55.29 -2.02 32.16
C LEU A 25 -55.30 -3.02 31.00
N PHE A 26 -56.31 -3.89 30.90
CA PHE A 26 -56.44 -4.81 29.77
C PHE A 26 -56.77 -4.09 28.45
N LEU A 27 -57.55 -3.00 28.49
CA LEU A 27 -57.76 -2.14 27.32
C LEU A 27 -56.45 -1.50 26.84
N ASN A 28 -55.60 -1.03 27.76
CA ASN A 28 -54.30 -0.48 27.42
C ASN A 28 -53.41 -1.49 26.69
N VAL A 29 -53.45 -2.78 27.07
CA VAL A 29 -52.72 -3.85 26.36
C VAL A 29 -53.30 -4.10 24.97
N ILE A 30 -54.62 -4.04 24.81
CA ILE A 30 -55.26 -4.24 23.51
C ILE A 30 -54.98 -3.08 22.55
N ASN A 31 -54.88 -1.86 23.08
CA ASN A 31 -54.68 -0.64 22.31
C ASN A 31 -53.20 -0.29 22.07
N ASP A 32 -52.26 -0.99 22.72
CA ASP A 32 -50.83 -0.79 22.53
C ASP A 32 -50.37 -1.40 21.19
N PRO A 33 -49.84 -0.59 20.25
CA PRO A 33 -49.40 -1.07 18.93
C PRO A 33 -48.21 -2.03 18.99
N TYR A 34 -47.50 -2.12 20.13
CA TYR A 34 -46.35 -3.00 20.32
C TYR A 34 -46.68 -4.27 21.12
N SER A 35 -47.95 -4.46 21.52
CA SER A 35 -48.38 -5.63 22.27
C SER A 35 -48.46 -6.89 21.40
N GLN A 36 -47.99 -8.01 21.95
CA GLN A 36 -47.90 -9.27 21.22
C GLN A 36 -49.30 -9.87 20.93
N PRO A 37 -49.52 -10.58 19.81
CA PRO A 37 -50.81 -11.19 19.48
C PRO A 37 -51.35 -12.15 20.57
N GLU A 38 -50.46 -12.88 21.24
CA GLU A 38 -50.85 -13.76 22.33
C GLU A 38 -51.28 -12.98 23.58
N GLU A 39 -50.63 -11.87 23.87
CA GLU A 39 -50.94 -11.02 25.03
C GLU A 39 -52.26 -10.28 24.82
N THR A 40 -52.49 -9.74 23.62
CA THR A 40 -53.77 -9.13 23.27
C THR A 40 -54.91 -10.14 23.31
N LYS A 41 -54.69 -11.39 22.89
CA LYS A 41 -55.67 -12.48 23.02
C LYS A 41 -55.98 -12.81 24.48
N ARG A 42 -54.96 -12.89 25.35
CA ARG A 42 -55.15 -13.10 26.80
C ARG A 42 -55.86 -11.92 27.45
N ALA A 43 -55.48 -10.68 27.13
CA ALA A 43 -56.12 -9.46 27.61
C ALA A 43 -57.60 -9.42 27.24
N ARG A 44 -57.95 -9.75 25.98
CA ARG A 44 -59.35 -9.88 25.53
C ARG A 44 -60.12 -10.95 26.31
N THR A 45 -59.47 -12.06 26.64
CA THR A 45 -60.10 -13.13 27.43
C THR A 45 -60.45 -12.64 28.84
N PHE A 46 -59.50 -12.00 29.54
CA PHE A 46 -59.73 -11.46 30.88
C PHE A 46 -60.74 -10.30 30.89
N LEU A 47 -60.73 -9.47 29.85
CA LEU A 47 -61.69 -8.38 29.67
C LEU A 47 -63.11 -8.90 29.42
N ASN A 48 -63.26 -9.97 28.63
CA ASN A 48 -64.55 -10.65 28.46
C ASN A 48 -65.03 -11.31 29.76
N ASP A 49 -64.13 -11.90 30.54
CA ASP A 49 -64.44 -12.45 31.85
C ASP A 49 -64.97 -11.37 32.82
N ILE A 50 -64.33 -10.18 32.86
CA ILE A 50 -64.79 -9.03 33.67
C ILE A 50 -66.19 -8.59 33.24
N ARG A 51 -66.42 -8.42 31.93
CA ARG A 51 -67.71 -7.98 31.39
C ARG A 51 -68.83 -9.02 31.62
N ALA A 52 -68.52 -10.30 31.52
CA ALA A 52 -69.45 -11.38 31.84
C ALA A 52 -69.81 -11.38 33.34
N CYS A 53 -68.86 -11.08 34.22
CA CYS A 53 -69.10 -10.92 35.65
C CYS A 53 -69.97 -9.69 35.97
N GLN A 54 -69.71 -8.55 35.33
CA GLN A 54 -70.48 -7.32 35.52
C GLN A 54 -71.95 -7.45 35.04
N THR A 55 -72.18 -8.26 34.01
CA THR A 55 -73.53 -8.56 33.48
C THR A 55 -74.26 -9.67 34.24
N GLY A 56 -73.62 -10.27 35.26
CA GLY A 56 -74.21 -11.33 36.10
C GLY A 56 -74.21 -12.72 35.47
N SER A 57 -73.56 -12.92 34.32
CA SER A 57 -73.59 -14.17 33.56
C SER A 57 -72.54 -15.21 33.99
N LYS A 58 -71.51 -14.80 34.74
CA LYS A 58 -70.40 -15.67 35.17
C LYS A 58 -69.82 -15.24 36.52
N SER A 59 -69.45 -16.18 37.40
CA SER A 59 -68.66 -15.85 38.59
C SER A 59 -67.16 -16.01 38.32
N LEU A 60 -66.36 -15.04 38.77
CA LEU A 60 -64.90 -15.07 38.59
C LEU A 60 -64.23 -15.88 39.70
N ASP A 61 -63.29 -16.75 39.32
CA ASP A 61 -62.42 -17.45 40.28
C ASP A 61 -61.13 -16.64 40.51
N PHE A 62 -61.17 -15.80 41.53
CA PHE A 62 -60.04 -14.96 41.95
C PHE A 62 -58.80 -15.76 42.37
N SER A 63 -58.96 -17.03 42.78
CA SER A 63 -57.85 -17.88 43.19
C SER A 63 -57.01 -18.34 41.99
N LEU A 64 -57.65 -18.53 40.82
CA LEU A 64 -56.96 -18.83 39.57
C LEU A 64 -56.12 -17.65 39.10
N TYR A 65 -56.67 -16.43 39.10
CA TYR A 65 -55.91 -15.23 38.73
C TYR A 65 -54.71 -15.00 39.67
N LYS A 66 -54.86 -15.26 40.97
CA LYS A 66 -53.76 -15.19 41.94
C LYS A 66 -52.62 -16.19 41.65
N LYS A 67 -52.93 -17.37 41.11
CA LYS A 67 -51.92 -18.36 40.68
C LYS A 67 -51.21 -17.93 39.39
N LEU A 68 -51.89 -17.18 38.51
CA LEU A 68 -51.32 -16.69 37.26
C LEU A 68 -50.26 -15.59 37.51
N ILE A 69 -50.46 -14.71 38.50
CA ILE A 69 -49.50 -13.66 38.88
C ILE A 69 -48.11 -14.25 39.21
N LYS A 70 -48.05 -15.36 39.96
CA LYS A 70 -46.78 -15.99 40.37
C LYS A 70 -45.95 -16.57 39.23
N LYS A 71 -46.51 -16.72 38.03
CA LYS A 71 -45.81 -17.27 36.85
C LYS A 71 -45.21 -16.18 35.95
N VAL A 72 -45.56 -14.91 36.13
CA VAL A 72 -45.09 -13.83 35.25
C VAL A 72 -43.77 -13.27 35.77
N THR A 73 -42.70 -14.05 35.64
CA THR A 73 -41.36 -13.47 35.56
C THR A 73 -41.13 -13.05 34.12
N VAL A 74 -40.84 -11.78 33.87
CA VAL A 74 -40.43 -11.28 32.55
C VAL A 74 -39.16 -12.04 32.14
N SER A 75 -39.33 -13.10 31.36
CA SER A 75 -38.22 -13.93 30.89
C SER A 75 -37.46 -13.17 29.82
N LEU A 76 -36.12 -13.22 29.82
CA LEU A 76 -35.30 -12.62 28.76
C LEU A 76 -35.15 -13.55 27.54
N ASP A 77 -35.81 -14.72 27.53
CA ASP A 77 -35.71 -15.71 26.45
C ASP A 77 -35.98 -15.12 25.06
N TYR A 78 -36.90 -14.15 24.95
CA TYR A 78 -37.19 -13.46 23.69
C TYR A 78 -36.00 -12.63 23.17
N VAL A 79 -35.19 -12.05 24.06
CA VAL A 79 -33.97 -11.32 23.69
C VAL A 79 -32.93 -12.32 23.19
N ASP A 80 -32.81 -13.43 23.92
CA ASP A 80 -31.86 -14.48 23.61
C ASP A 80 -32.16 -15.12 22.24
N ASP A 81 -33.45 -15.35 21.94
CA ASP A 81 -33.91 -15.86 20.65
C ASP A 81 -33.65 -14.87 19.51
N LEU A 82 -33.98 -13.58 19.69
CA LEU A 82 -33.71 -12.54 18.68
C LEU A 82 -32.21 -12.45 18.38
N LEU A 83 -31.37 -12.35 19.42
CA LEU A 83 -29.92 -12.28 19.27
C LEU A 83 -29.35 -13.53 18.59
N SER A 84 -29.93 -14.70 18.90
CA SER A 84 -29.58 -15.96 18.25
C SER A 84 -29.92 -15.92 16.76
N ASP A 85 -31.12 -15.49 16.40
CA ASP A 85 -31.58 -15.48 15.02
C ASP A 85 -30.80 -14.50 14.14
N VAL A 86 -30.44 -13.33 14.66
CA VAL A 86 -29.56 -12.39 13.96
C VAL A 86 -28.12 -12.93 13.85
N TYR A 87 -27.66 -13.71 14.83
CA TYR A 87 -26.33 -14.33 14.74
C TYR A 87 -26.24 -15.34 13.57
N PHE A 88 -27.30 -16.12 13.35
CA PHE A 88 -27.35 -17.13 12.28
C PHE A 88 -27.86 -16.62 10.94
N SER A 89 -28.14 -15.33 10.81
CA SER A 89 -28.56 -14.74 9.55
C SER A 89 -27.40 -14.59 8.57
N ASP A 90 -27.73 -14.38 7.29
CA ASP A 90 -26.78 -14.14 6.22
C ASP A 90 -26.19 -12.71 6.24
N ALA A 91 -26.60 -11.86 7.19
CA ALA A 91 -26.14 -10.48 7.30
C ALA A 91 -24.62 -10.44 7.57
N SER A 92 -23.86 -9.77 6.71
CA SER A 92 -22.40 -9.76 6.73
C SER A 92 -21.82 -8.36 6.96
N SER A 93 -22.52 -7.31 6.54
CA SER A 93 -22.13 -5.91 6.75
C SER A 93 -22.76 -5.29 8.00
N TYR A 94 -22.20 -4.18 8.49
CA TYR A 94 -22.77 -3.45 9.63
C TYR A 94 -24.20 -2.94 9.33
N GLU A 95 -24.45 -2.46 8.12
CA GLU A 95 -25.77 -1.96 7.68
C GLU A 95 -26.79 -3.09 7.59
N GLU A 96 -26.41 -4.27 7.09
CA GLU A 96 -27.28 -5.45 7.04
C GLU A 96 -27.69 -5.90 8.44
N ILE A 97 -26.74 -5.96 9.37
CA ILE A 97 -26.99 -6.32 10.77
C ILE A 97 -27.92 -5.28 11.43
N ASP A 98 -27.68 -3.99 11.20
CA ASP A 98 -28.53 -2.92 11.74
C ASP A 98 -29.96 -3.02 11.21
N ASN A 99 -30.14 -3.24 9.90
CA ASN A 99 -31.46 -3.41 9.30
C ASN A 99 -32.21 -4.61 9.87
N GLU A 100 -31.51 -5.74 10.06
CA GLU A 100 -32.12 -6.94 10.61
C GLU A 100 -32.55 -6.73 12.07
N LEU A 101 -31.71 -6.09 12.87
CA LEU A 101 -32.06 -5.71 14.24
C LEU A 101 -33.23 -4.72 14.26
N SER A 102 -33.23 -3.68 13.43
CA SER A 102 -34.33 -2.72 13.35
C SER A 102 -35.66 -3.37 12.95
N SER A 103 -35.64 -4.42 12.12
CA SER A 103 -36.86 -5.15 11.76
C SER A 103 -37.43 -6.00 12.90
N LYS A 104 -36.56 -6.55 13.77
CA LYS A 104 -36.95 -7.49 14.84
C LYS A 104 -37.17 -6.79 16.19
N THR A 105 -36.45 -5.71 16.49
CA THR A 105 -36.54 -4.94 17.74
C THR A 105 -37.97 -4.49 18.11
N PRO A 106 -38.84 -4.05 17.18
CA PRO A 106 -40.22 -3.66 17.51
C PRO A 106 -41.00 -4.75 18.24
N THR A 107 -40.72 -6.03 17.98
CA THR A 107 -41.37 -7.15 18.67
C THR A 107 -40.98 -7.25 20.15
N LEU A 108 -39.86 -6.64 20.55
CA LEU A 108 -39.37 -6.63 21.92
C LEU A 108 -39.73 -5.36 22.69
N VAL A 109 -40.22 -4.30 22.03
CA VAL A 109 -40.44 -2.98 22.66
C VAL A 109 -41.38 -3.07 23.86
N SER A 110 -42.52 -3.77 23.73
CA SER A 110 -43.47 -3.95 24.83
C SER A 110 -42.85 -4.67 26.03
N ARG A 111 -41.98 -5.66 25.77
CA ARG A 111 -41.25 -6.39 26.82
C ARG A 111 -40.15 -5.56 27.47
N LEU A 112 -39.41 -4.78 26.68
CA LEU A 112 -38.38 -3.87 27.18
C LEU A 112 -38.99 -2.78 28.07
N LYS A 113 -40.18 -2.26 27.72
CA LYS A 113 -40.93 -1.28 28.53
C LYS A 113 -41.40 -1.83 29.89
N GLN A 114 -41.48 -3.15 30.04
CA GLN A 114 -41.80 -3.82 31.30
C GLN A 114 -40.57 -3.91 32.24
N ILE A 115 -39.36 -3.69 31.72
CA ILE A 115 -38.14 -3.80 32.52
C ILE A 115 -37.98 -2.56 33.38
N LYS A 116 -37.94 -2.79 34.69
CA LYS A 116 -37.65 -1.76 35.67
C LYS A 116 -36.15 -1.59 35.84
N ILE A 117 -35.66 -0.38 35.58
CA ILE A 117 -34.25 -0.02 35.79
C ILE A 117 -34.18 0.92 36.99
N SER A 118 -33.57 0.44 38.07
CA SER A 118 -33.38 1.19 39.31
C SER A 118 -32.24 2.21 39.21
N ASP A 119 -31.10 1.80 38.64
CA ASP A 119 -29.86 2.56 38.59
C ASP A 119 -28.91 2.07 37.47
N ILE A 120 -27.74 2.73 37.29
CA ILE A 120 -26.74 2.34 36.27
C ILE A 120 -26.28 0.91 36.53
N SER A 121 -26.10 0.53 37.80
CA SER A 121 -25.67 -0.82 38.17
C SER A 121 -26.71 -1.87 37.73
N GLY A 122 -27.99 -1.59 37.93
CA GLY A 122 -29.11 -2.40 37.44
C GLY A 122 -29.13 -2.52 35.92
N ARG A 123 -28.91 -1.42 35.20
CA ARG A 123 -28.79 -1.42 33.73
C ARG A 123 -27.59 -2.21 33.23
N ASP A 124 -26.40 -1.98 33.78
CA ASP A 124 -25.18 -2.68 33.37
C ASP A 124 -25.32 -4.19 33.64
N LYS A 125 -25.92 -4.58 34.79
CA LYS A 125 -26.27 -5.98 35.08
C LYS A 125 -27.32 -6.55 34.12
N LEU A 126 -28.29 -5.75 33.68
CA LEU A 126 -29.27 -6.16 32.69
C LEU A 126 -28.60 -6.48 31.36
N PHE A 127 -27.72 -5.59 30.88
CA PHE A 127 -26.96 -5.80 29.65
C PHE A 127 -26.05 -7.02 29.76
N GLU A 128 -25.34 -7.21 30.88
CA GLU A 128 -24.55 -8.43 31.11
C GLU A 128 -25.40 -9.71 31.10
N LYS A 129 -26.63 -9.66 31.63
CA LYS A 129 -27.55 -10.80 31.60
C LYS A 129 -28.01 -11.11 30.18
N MET A 130 -28.40 -10.09 29.41
CA MET A 130 -28.77 -10.24 27.99
C MET A 130 -27.60 -10.78 27.16
N GLU A 131 -26.38 -10.28 27.40
CA GLU A 131 -25.18 -10.77 26.70
C GLU A 131 -24.93 -12.25 26.99
N LYS A 132 -24.97 -12.64 28.28
CA LYS A 132 -24.73 -14.03 28.69
C LYS A 132 -25.83 -14.97 28.20
N GLY A 133 -27.10 -14.56 28.27
CA GLY A 133 -28.25 -15.32 27.80
C GLY A 133 -28.16 -15.63 26.31
N GLY A 134 -28.08 -14.58 25.48
CA GLY A 134 -27.96 -14.72 24.04
C GLY A 134 -26.71 -15.50 23.61
N LEU A 135 -25.56 -15.27 24.26
CA LEU A 135 -24.33 -16.03 24.01
C LEU A 135 -24.52 -17.53 24.31
N ASN A 136 -25.22 -17.87 25.38
CA ASN A 136 -25.52 -19.26 25.71
C ASN A 136 -26.46 -19.91 24.70
N CYS A 137 -27.48 -19.18 24.22
CA CYS A 137 -28.39 -19.63 23.17
C CYS A 137 -27.64 -19.92 21.86
N VAL A 138 -26.80 -18.98 21.41
CA VAL A 138 -25.93 -19.16 20.23
C VAL A 138 -25.00 -20.37 20.39
N LYS A 139 -24.32 -20.49 21.53
CA LYS A 139 -23.43 -21.64 21.81
C LYS A 139 -24.17 -22.97 21.88
N LYS A 140 -25.46 -22.96 22.25
CA LYS A 140 -26.29 -24.17 22.26
C LYS A 140 -26.63 -24.59 20.83
N LYS A 141 -27.16 -23.66 20.00
CA LYS A 141 -27.43 -23.93 18.58
C LYS A 141 -26.16 -24.33 17.81
N LEU A 142 -25.01 -23.68 18.04
CA LEU A 142 -23.74 -24.07 17.42
C LEU A 142 -23.30 -25.49 17.81
N ARG A 143 -23.52 -25.92 19.06
CA ARG A 143 -23.23 -27.29 19.49
C ARG A 143 -24.13 -28.31 18.80
N GLU A 144 -25.37 -27.95 18.50
CA GLU A 144 -26.31 -28.79 17.74
C GLU A 144 -25.91 -28.89 16.27
N ILE A 145 -25.55 -27.77 15.64
CA ILE A 145 -25.06 -27.72 14.24
C ILE A 145 -23.75 -28.50 14.10
N LYS A 146 -22.80 -28.32 15.01
CA LYS A 146 -21.51 -29.03 14.98
C LYS A 146 -21.66 -30.55 15.08
N LYS A 147 -22.71 -31.05 15.74
CA LYS A 147 -23.07 -32.48 15.75
C LYS A 147 -23.60 -32.98 14.41
N GLN A 148 -24.18 -32.11 13.59
CA GLN A 148 -24.81 -32.46 12.31
C GLN A 148 -23.86 -32.28 11.11
N SER A 149 -23.09 -31.20 11.06
CA SER A 149 -22.30 -30.80 9.87
C SER A 149 -20.78 -30.75 10.08
N GLY A 150 -20.29 -30.90 11.31
CA GLY A 150 -18.86 -30.82 11.63
C GLY A 150 -18.24 -29.40 11.56
N SER A 151 -18.96 -28.40 11.04
CA SER A 151 -18.60 -26.98 11.07
C SER A 151 -19.51 -26.22 12.06
N GLY A 152 -18.99 -25.17 12.71
CA GLY A 152 -19.76 -24.40 13.68
C GLY A 152 -18.93 -23.81 14.81
N ASP A 153 -17.77 -23.24 14.48
CA ASP A 153 -16.96 -22.55 15.47
C ASP A 153 -17.55 -21.16 15.76
N PHE A 154 -17.45 -20.75 17.02
CA PHE A 154 -18.05 -19.50 17.48
C PHE A 154 -17.24 -18.29 17.02
N GLU A 155 -17.84 -17.48 16.15
CA GLU A 155 -17.28 -16.20 15.73
C GLU A 155 -17.47 -15.12 16.79
N THR A 156 -16.41 -14.87 17.56
CA THR A 156 -16.42 -13.92 18.67
C THR A 156 -16.66 -12.48 18.21
N PHE A 157 -16.11 -12.10 17.06
CA PHE A 157 -16.21 -10.74 16.53
C PHE A 157 -17.61 -10.43 16.00
N ARG A 158 -18.23 -11.38 15.30
CA ARG A 158 -19.63 -11.28 14.86
C ARG A 158 -20.57 -11.05 16.04
N TRP A 159 -20.42 -11.85 17.10
CA TRP A 159 -21.22 -11.70 18.33
C TRP A 159 -21.08 -10.31 18.96
N LYS A 160 -19.85 -9.81 19.09
CA LYS A 160 -19.59 -8.48 19.65
C LYS A 160 -20.25 -7.37 18.84
N THR A 161 -20.21 -7.45 17.52
CA THR A 161 -20.87 -6.48 16.63
C THR A 161 -22.38 -6.52 16.81
N ILE A 162 -23.01 -7.69 16.73
CA ILE A 162 -24.46 -7.85 16.88
C ILE A 162 -24.92 -7.33 18.24
N PHE A 163 -24.24 -7.71 19.32
CA PHE A 163 -24.63 -7.27 20.65
C PHE A 163 -24.47 -5.75 20.82
N ARG A 164 -23.39 -5.14 20.31
CA ARG A 164 -23.22 -3.68 20.32
C ARG A 164 -24.39 -2.98 19.61
N LYS A 165 -24.69 -3.40 18.37
CA LYS A 165 -25.76 -2.82 17.57
C LYS A 165 -27.14 -3.01 18.20
N PHE A 166 -27.37 -4.16 18.83
CA PHE A 166 -28.58 -4.41 19.59
C PHE A 166 -28.74 -3.43 20.76
N ILE A 167 -27.68 -3.22 21.56
CA ILE A 167 -27.69 -2.25 22.66
C ILE A 167 -27.96 -0.83 22.13
N GLU A 168 -27.37 -0.42 21.01
CA GLU A 168 -27.63 0.88 20.37
C GLU A 168 -29.11 1.08 20.04
N GLN A 169 -29.81 0.03 19.58
CA GLN A 169 -31.23 0.07 19.21
C GLN A 169 -32.17 0.07 20.43
N ILE A 170 -31.86 -0.68 21.49
CA ILE A 170 -32.76 -0.80 22.65
C ILE A 170 -32.57 0.31 23.69
N ASN A 171 -31.39 0.93 23.74
CA ASN A 171 -31.07 1.93 24.77
C ASN A 171 -32.02 3.15 24.75
N PRO A 172 -32.44 3.70 23.59
CA PRO A 172 -33.45 4.76 23.54
C PRO A 172 -34.79 4.35 24.16
N VAL A 173 -35.25 3.12 23.91
CA VAL A 173 -36.52 2.59 24.43
C VAL A 173 -36.48 2.48 25.96
N LEU A 174 -35.36 1.97 26.50
CA LEU A 174 -35.16 1.87 27.94
C LEU A 174 -35.02 3.24 28.60
N LEU A 175 -34.42 4.21 27.90
CA LEU A 175 -34.25 5.58 28.38
C LEU A 175 -35.58 6.32 28.44
N GLU A 176 -36.35 6.32 27.35
CA GLU A 176 -37.69 6.93 27.27
C GLU A 176 -38.54 6.45 28.43
N ARG A 177 -38.54 5.13 28.67
CA ARG A 177 -39.31 4.52 29.74
C ARG A 177 -38.87 4.94 31.14
N HIS A 178 -37.56 5.14 31.34
CA HIS A 178 -37.04 5.61 32.61
C HIS A 178 -37.37 7.09 32.85
N LEU A 179 -37.37 7.92 31.81
CA LEU A 179 -37.77 9.32 31.92
C LEU A 179 -39.27 9.45 32.25
N GLU A 180 -40.13 8.65 31.63
CA GLU A 180 -41.57 8.56 31.98
C GLU A 180 -41.78 8.26 33.47
N LEU A 181 -40.98 7.34 34.03
CA LEU A 181 -41.04 7.01 35.45
C LEU A 181 -40.67 8.21 36.33
N LEU A 182 -39.57 8.89 35.99
CA LEU A 182 -39.09 10.04 36.75
C LEU A 182 -40.12 11.19 36.73
N ASP A 183 -40.72 11.45 35.57
CA ASP A 183 -41.79 12.44 35.41
C ASP A 183 -43.02 12.09 36.26
N TYR A 184 -43.43 10.81 36.24
CA TYR A 184 -44.52 10.33 37.11
C TYR A 184 -44.20 10.49 38.60
N ILE A 185 -42.98 10.18 39.04
CA ILE A 185 -42.57 10.34 40.44
C ILE A 185 -42.62 11.81 40.84
N LEU A 186 -42.24 12.72 39.95
CA LEU A 186 -42.30 14.16 40.20
C LEU A 186 -43.76 14.63 40.35
N ALA A 187 -44.67 14.14 39.52
CA ALA A 187 -46.09 14.49 39.58
C ALA A 187 -46.84 13.91 40.80
N THR A 188 -46.45 12.72 41.25
CA THR A 188 -47.23 11.96 42.26
C THR A 188 -46.58 11.87 43.63
N GLY A 189 -45.28 12.11 43.74
CA GLY A 189 -44.53 11.94 44.98
C GLY A 189 -44.12 10.49 45.29
N GLU A 190 -44.48 9.52 44.45
CA GLU A 190 -44.27 8.08 44.67
C GLU A 190 -42.82 7.61 44.45
N ILE A 191 -41.84 8.19 45.17
CA ILE A 191 -40.41 7.88 44.99
C ILE A 191 -40.04 6.41 45.25
N GLN A 192 -40.87 5.68 46.01
CA GLN A 192 -40.71 4.25 46.28
C GLN A 192 -40.72 3.42 44.99
N LEU A 193 -41.26 3.96 43.89
CA LEU A 193 -41.23 3.33 42.58
C LEU A 193 -39.81 3.16 42.00
N LEU A 194 -38.75 3.72 42.59
CA LEU A 194 -37.36 3.44 42.21
C LEU A 194 -36.79 2.17 42.87
N ASP A 195 -37.51 1.53 43.78
CA ASP A 195 -37.10 0.36 44.57
C ASP A 195 -35.77 0.54 45.35
N ASP A 196 -35.37 1.78 45.64
CA ASP A 196 -34.21 2.05 46.48
C ASP A 196 -34.66 2.18 47.95
N PRO A 197 -34.28 1.25 48.84
CA PRO A 197 -34.69 1.26 50.25
C PRO A 197 -34.21 2.51 51.01
N LYS A 198 -33.25 3.26 50.44
CA LYS A 198 -32.72 4.49 51.04
C LYS A 198 -33.47 5.75 50.59
N LEU A 199 -34.50 5.63 49.73
CA LEU A 199 -35.34 6.74 49.25
C LEU A 199 -36.78 6.61 49.76
N PRO A 200 -37.02 6.79 51.07
CA PRO A 200 -38.35 6.61 51.64
C PRO A 200 -39.33 7.75 51.30
N VAL A 201 -38.83 8.97 51.05
CA VAL A 201 -39.62 10.19 50.84
C VAL A 201 -39.01 11.07 49.75
N LEU A 202 -39.84 11.70 48.92
CA LEU A 202 -39.45 12.67 47.90
C LEU A 202 -39.07 14.01 48.57
N THR A 203 -37.77 14.27 48.72
CA THR A 203 -37.25 15.51 49.32
C THR A 203 -37.07 16.62 48.27
N PRO A 204 -37.02 17.91 48.64
CA PRO A 204 -36.72 19.00 47.69
C PRO A 204 -35.41 18.83 46.92
N LYS A 205 -34.44 18.13 47.54
CA LYS A 205 -33.20 17.72 46.89
C LYS A 205 -33.45 16.73 45.75
N TYR A 206 -34.35 15.77 45.94
CA TYR A 206 -34.67 14.72 44.99
C TYR A 206 -35.53 15.25 43.84
N ILE A 207 -36.48 16.15 44.14
CA ILE A 207 -37.26 16.89 43.14
C ILE A 207 -36.31 17.61 42.18
N TRP A 208 -35.39 18.41 42.71
CA TRP A 208 -34.42 19.14 41.90
C TRP A 208 -33.52 18.23 41.04
N ILE A 209 -33.12 17.05 41.55
CA ILE A 209 -32.35 16.06 40.78
C ILE A 209 -33.19 15.52 39.62
N ILE A 210 -34.45 15.18 39.86
CA ILE A 210 -35.36 14.64 38.85
C ILE A 210 -35.62 15.69 37.76
N GLU A 211 -35.98 16.91 38.14
CA GLU A 211 -36.17 18.05 37.22
C GLU A 211 -34.95 18.27 36.34
N SER A 212 -33.76 18.34 36.96
CA SER A 212 -32.51 18.52 36.23
C SER A 212 -32.19 17.34 35.30
N THR A 213 -32.62 16.12 35.66
CA THR A 213 -32.41 14.92 34.83
C THR A 213 -33.35 14.90 33.62
N LEU A 214 -34.61 15.31 33.80
CA LEU A 214 -35.61 15.44 32.74
C LEU A 214 -35.24 16.56 31.76
N GLU A 215 -34.93 17.77 32.25
CA GLU A 215 -34.57 18.92 31.41
C GLU A 215 -33.35 18.67 30.54
N SER A 216 -32.40 17.91 31.05
CA SER A 216 -31.11 17.70 30.37
C SER A 216 -30.99 16.28 29.76
N GLU A 217 -32.06 15.49 29.79
CA GLU A 217 -32.14 14.09 29.31
C GLU A 217 -30.95 13.23 29.79
N TRP A 218 -30.51 13.41 31.04
CA TRP A 218 -29.27 12.78 31.51
C TRP A 218 -29.44 11.28 31.68
N TYR A 219 -28.56 10.54 31.00
CA TYR A 219 -28.37 9.10 31.14
C TYR A 219 -27.71 8.65 32.46
N LEU A 220 -27.36 9.59 33.36
CA LEU A 220 -26.68 9.22 34.59
C LEU A 220 -27.70 8.81 35.65
N LEU A 221 -27.98 7.51 35.68
CA LEU A 221 -28.52 6.81 36.84
C LEU A 221 -27.42 6.56 37.91
N ARG A 222 -26.59 7.57 38.21
CA ARG A 222 -25.66 7.48 39.35
C ARG A 222 -26.50 7.65 40.61
N SER A 223 -26.05 7.12 41.75
CA SER A 223 -26.76 7.24 43.04
C SER A 223 -26.68 8.68 43.61
N TYR A 224 -27.13 9.66 42.83
CA TYR A 224 -27.10 11.10 43.13
C TYR A 224 -27.90 11.44 44.36
N PHE A 225 -28.94 10.68 44.63
CA PHE A 225 -29.78 10.87 45.79
C PHE A 225 -28.97 10.83 47.11
N PHE A 226 -27.78 10.23 47.16
CA PHE A 226 -26.95 10.19 48.39
C PHE A 226 -25.89 11.29 48.51
N LYS A 227 -25.68 12.16 47.52
CA LYS A 227 -24.61 13.18 47.54
C LYS A 227 -25.08 14.57 47.95
N ALA A 228 -24.21 15.47 48.43
CA ALA A 228 -24.61 16.84 48.80
C ALA A 228 -25.10 17.62 47.55
N LYS A 229 -26.12 18.49 47.69
CA LYS A 229 -26.71 19.25 46.56
C LYS A 229 -25.66 20.02 45.74
N SER A 230 -24.72 20.67 46.42
CA SER A 230 -23.60 21.40 45.79
C SER A 230 -22.68 20.49 44.96
N GLU A 231 -22.45 19.26 45.41
CA GLU A 231 -21.63 18.27 44.70
C GLU A 231 -22.34 17.78 43.44
N ILE A 232 -23.67 17.62 43.49
CA ILE A 232 -24.50 17.23 42.34
C ILE A 232 -24.58 18.39 41.33
N GLN A 233 -24.81 19.62 41.80
CA GLN A 233 -24.82 20.82 40.97
C GLN A 233 -23.47 21.07 40.29
N SER A 234 -22.36 20.79 40.98
CA SER A 234 -21.03 20.81 40.35
C SER A 234 -20.86 19.75 39.26
N GLN A 235 -21.62 18.64 39.28
CA GLN A 235 -21.58 17.63 38.22
C GLN A 235 -22.42 18.01 37.00
N PHE A 236 -23.55 18.68 37.19
CA PHE A 236 -24.33 19.27 36.08
C PHE A 236 -23.58 20.43 35.41
N ASN A 237 -22.81 21.21 36.18
CA ASN A 237 -22.04 22.35 35.68
C ASN A 237 -20.63 22.01 35.17
N LYS A 238 -20.10 20.81 35.46
CA LYS A 238 -18.82 20.33 34.88
C LYS A 238 -19.07 20.03 33.41
N LYS A 239 -18.23 20.55 32.51
CA LYS A 239 -18.16 20.05 31.12
C LYS A 239 -18.02 18.53 31.18
N GLU A 240 -19.10 17.86 30.79
CA GLU A 240 -19.30 16.43 30.61
C GLU A 240 -18.48 15.53 31.55
N GLY A 241 -19.17 14.96 32.55
CA GLY A 241 -18.59 13.90 33.39
C GLY A 241 -17.84 12.89 32.52
N THR A 242 -16.55 12.73 32.78
CA THR A 242 -15.54 12.04 31.96
C THR A 242 -16.06 10.79 31.24
N ARG A 243 -16.93 9.99 31.88
CA ARG A 243 -17.49 8.76 31.31
C ARG A 243 -18.48 8.97 30.13
N LYS A 244 -19.36 9.99 30.15
CA LYS A 244 -20.28 10.29 29.03
C LYS A 244 -19.49 10.78 27.82
N PHE A 245 -18.53 11.68 28.05
CA PHE A 245 -17.57 12.12 27.06
C PHE A 245 -16.79 10.92 26.46
N TRP A 246 -16.34 9.98 27.29
CA TRP A 246 -15.65 8.77 26.83
C TRP A 246 -16.56 7.81 26.04
N GLU A 247 -17.81 7.62 26.44
CA GLU A 247 -18.78 6.78 25.72
C GLU A 247 -19.18 7.42 24.38
N GLU A 248 -19.48 8.72 24.37
CA GLU A 248 -19.78 9.48 23.15
C GLU A 248 -18.59 9.49 22.18
N ILE A 249 -17.38 9.74 22.68
CA ILE A 249 -16.16 9.64 21.87
C ILE A 249 -15.96 8.25 21.30
N LYS A 250 -16.23 7.19 22.08
CA LYS A 250 -16.14 5.82 21.60
C LYS A 250 -17.14 5.58 20.47
N TYR A 251 -18.40 6.00 20.62
CA TYR A 251 -19.40 5.88 19.57
C TYR A 251 -19.02 6.65 18.31
N LYS A 252 -18.56 7.90 18.44
CA LYS A 252 -18.11 8.70 17.31
C LYS A 252 -16.93 8.05 16.57
N LYS A 253 -15.97 7.48 17.30
CA LYS A 253 -14.87 6.70 16.70
C LYS A 253 -15.37 5.44 15.98
N ILE A 254 -16.29 4.68 16.60
CA ILE A 254 -16.86 3.46 16.01
C ILE A 254 -17.56 3.80 14.70
N LYS A 255 -18.36 4.87 14.64
CA LYS A 255 -19.03 5.31 13.41
C LYS A 255 -18.05 5.57 12.26
N ILE A 256 -16.92 6.23 12.54
CA ILE A 256 -15.86 6.44 11.52
C ILE A 256 -15.30 5.09 11.05
N PHE A 257 -15.03 4.16 11.96
CA PHE A 257 -14.50 2.85 11.60
C PHE A 257 -15.49 1.99 10.81
N GLU A 258 -16.78 2.03 11.16
CA GLU A 258 -17.85 1.33 10.45
C GLU A 258 -18.03 1.90 9.04
N ALA A 259 -18.03 3.24 8.88
CA ALA A 259 -18.07 3.91 7.59
C ALA A 259 -16.89 3.52 6.68
N CYS A 260 -15.73 3.22 7.27
CA CYS A 260 -14.54 2.75 6.55
C CYS A 260 -14.47 1.20 6.44
N GLN A 261 -15.52 0.48 6.84
CA GLN A 261 -15.60 -0.99 6.81
C GLN A 261 -14.47 -1.71 7.56
N PHE A 262 -14.03 -1.15 8.69
CA PHE A 262 -13.02 -1.82 9.51
C PHE A 262 -13.61 -3.09 10.12
N SER A 263 -12.87 -4.19 10.10
CA SER A 263 -13.22 -5.39 10.86
C SER A 263 -13.32 -5.08 12.36
N GLU A 264 -14.23 -5.72 13.08
CA GLU A 264 -14.39 -5.57 14.54
C GLU A 264 -13.08 -5.80 15.32
N SER A 265 -12.20 -6.71 14.87
CA SER A 265 -10.87 -6.91 15.47
C SER A 265 -10.01 -5.64 15.46
N ASN A 266 -10.01 -4.92 14.33
CA ASN A 266 -9.30 -3.64 14.19
C ASN A 266 -9.97 -2.54 15.02
N ILE A 267 -11.31 -2.51 15.09
CA ILE A 267 -12.04 -1.57 15.94
C ILE A 267 -11.62 -1.76 17.39
N GLN A 268 -11.72 -2.98 17.92
CA GLN A 268 -11.33 -3.31 19.30
C GLN A 268 -9.86 -2.96 19.57
N LYS A 269 -8.97 -3.16 18.59
CA LYS A 269 -7.56 -2.80 18.71
C LYS A 269 -7.35 -1.29 18.86
N PHE A 270 -8.06 -0.45 18.10
CA PHE A 270 -7.85 1.00 18.09
C PHE A 270 -8.72 1.76 19.10
N LEU A 271 -9.89 1.23 19.45
CA LEU A 271 -10.89 1.92 20.28
C LEU A 271 -10.37 2.25 21.69
N PHE A 272 -9.57 1.35 22.27
CA PHE A 272 -9.02 1.48 23.63
C PHE A 272 -7.62 2.07 23.69
N ILE A 273 -7.07 2.55 22.55
CA ILE A 273 -5.76 3.20 22.57
C ILE A 273 -5.94 4.66 22.99
N ASP A 274 -5.50 4.99 24.21
CA ASP A 274 -5.59 6.34 24.78
C ASP A 274 -4.94 7.42 23.90
N LYS A 275 -3.91 7.05 23.13
CA LYS A 275 -3.21 7.96 22.21
C LYS A 275 -4.02 8.34 20.97
N LEU A 276 -5.07 7.59 20.63
CA LEU A 276 -5.93 7.93 19.50
C LEU A 276 -7.04 8.87 19.99
N ASN A 277 -6.86 10.19 19.87
CA ASN A 277 -7.94 11.13 20.16
C ASN A 277 -9.01 11.06 19.05
N TYR A 278 -10.28 11.34 19.38
CA TYR A 278 -11.35 11.43 18.38
C TYR A 278 -11.02 12.48 17.31
N LYS A 279 -10.60 13.68 17.73
CA LYS A 279 -10.22 14.76 16.82
C LYS A 279 -9.13 14.32 15.84
N THR A 280 -8.13 13.57 16.30
CA THR A 280 -7.08 13.02 15.42
C THR A 280 -7.62 12.01 14.41
N LEU A 281 -8.59 11.19 14.81
CA LEU A 281 -9.22 10.23 13.90
C LEU A 281 -10.13 10.92 12.88
N GLU A 282 -10.88 11.93 13.31
CA GLU A 282 -11.69 12.81 12.47
C GLU A 282 -10.82 13.55 11.45
N ASP A 283 -9.73 14.19 11.90
CA ASP A 283 -8.79 14.93 11.06
C ASP A 283 -8.17 14.08 9.92
N ILE A 284 -7.86 12.80 10.18
CA ILE A 284 -7.31 11.91 9.14
C ILE A 284 -8.40 11.30 8.27
N TYR A 285 -9.62 11.14 8.81
CA TYR A 285 -10.77 10.65 8.08
C TYR A 285 -11.23 11.68 7.05
N GLU A 286 -11.46 12.93 7.47
CA GLU A 286 -11.80 14.04 6.59
C GLU A 286 -10.74 14.22 5.50
N PHE A 287 -9.46 14.20 5.87
CA PHE A 287 -8.36 14.29 4.91
C PHE A 287 -8.33 13.14 3.89
N SER A 288 -8.73 11.93 4.30
CA SER A 288 -8.86 10.79 3.39
C SER A 288 -10.03 10.97 2.42
N GLN A 289 -11.16 11.48 2.91
CA GLN A 289 -12.36 11.75 2.11
C GLN A 289 -12.14 12.87 1.10
N GLU A 290 -11.42 13.94 1.46
CA GLU A 290 -11.00 15.02 0.54
C GLU A 290 -10.22 14.48 -0.67
N LEU A 291 -9.48 13.39 -0.49
CA LEU A 291 -8.72 12.72 -1.54
C LEU A 291 -9.48 11.58 -2.24
N GLY A 292 -10.76 11.38 -1.90
CA GLY A 292 -11.59 10.30 -2.45
C GLY A 292 -11.13 8.90 -2.03
N LEU A 293 -10.46 8.76 -0.88
CA LEU A 293 -9.93 7.50 -0.37
C LEU A 293 -10.66 7.07 0.90
N SER A 294 -10.85 5.76 1.05
CA SER A 294 -11.25 5.17 2.34
C SER A 294 -10.05 5.02 3.28
N LEU A 295 -10.27 5.38 4.56
CA LEU A 295 -9.28 5.23 5.62
C LEU A 295 -8.97 3.74 5.83
N MET A 296 -7.73 3.39 6.15
CA MET A 296 -7.32 2.00 6.39
C MET A 296 -6.69 1.82 7.79
N PRO A 297 -6.68 0.59 8.34
CA PRO A 297 -6.06 0.30 9.66
C PRO A 297 -4.60 0.77 9.78
N ARG A 298 -3.86 0.77 8.67
CA ARG A 298 -2.48 1.25 8.63
C ARG A 298 -2.37 2.76 8.83
N ASP A 299 -3.31 3.55 8.28
CA ASP A 299 -3.32 5.02 8.42
C ASP A 299 -3.54 5.39 9.88
N VAL A 300 -4.51 4.74 10.54
CA VAL A 300 -4.79 4.92 11.98
C VAL A 300 -3.58 4.52 12.82
N SER A 301 -2.92 3.41 12.46
CA SER A 301 -1.68 2.99 13.14
C SER A 301 -0.53 4.00 12.99
N LEU A 302 -0.45 4.68 11.85
CA LEU A 302 0.54 5.74 11.62
C LEU A 302 0.18 7.02 12.35
N ALA A 303 -1.11 7.34 12.48
CA ALA A 303 -1.59 8.51 13.21
C ALA A 303 -1.20 8.44 14.69
N LEU A 304 -1.18 7.24 15.28
CA LEU A 304 -0.64 7.00 16.64
C LEU A 304 0.83 7.42 16.81
N ARG A 305 1.59 7.50 15.70
CA ARG A 305 3.00 7.93 15.67
C ARG A 305 3.19 9.38 15.19
N GLY A 306 2.09 10.06 14.87
CA GLY A 306 2.03 11.42 14.34
C GLY A 306 1.00 11.55 13.22
N VAL A 307 0.14 12.57 13.30
CA VAL A 307 -0.93 12.85 12.31
C VAL A 307 -0.35 13.09 10.92
N ASP A 308 0.76 13.82 10.83
CA ASP A 308 1.43 14.11 9.55
C ASP A 308 1.90 12.84 8.86
N LYS A 309 2.35 11.82 9.60
CA LYS A 309 2.75 10.53 9.02
C LYS A 309 1.58 9.78 8.43
N ALA A 310 0.40 9.89 9.02
CA ALA A 310 -0.83 9.32 8.46
C ALA A 310 -1.23 10.08 7.20
N LYS A 311 -1.25 11.43 7.24
CA LYS A 311 -1.57 12.26 6.08
C LYS A 311 -0.59 12.03 4.92
N ASP A 312 0.70 11.89 5.19
CA ASP A 312 1.70 11.56 4.19
C ASP A 312 1.44 10.20 3.55
N HIS A 313 1.09 9.18 4.35
CA HIS A 313 0.76 7.85 3.82
C HIS A 313 -0.54 7.86 3.01
N ILE A 314 -1.56 8.60 3.44
CA ILE A 314 -2.81 8.80 2.69
C ILE A 314 -2.52 9.52 1.36
N LYS A 315 -1.67 10.55 1.37
CA LYS A 315 -1.20 11.23 0.15
C LYS A 315 -0.45 10.28 -0.78
N GLU A 316 0.45 9.46 -0.26
CA GLU A 316 1.18 8.44 -1.06
C GLU A 316 0.22 7.44 -1.71
N ARG A 317 -0.82 7.01 -0.99
CA ARG A 317 -1.89 6.16 -1.53
C ARG A 317 -2.71 6.88 -2.60
N GLY A 318 -2.97 8.17 -2.43
CA GLY A 318 -3.59 9.05 -3.41
C GLY A 318 -2.70 9.38 -4.61
N GLY A 319 -1.48 8.82 -4.66
CA GLY A 319 -0.55 8.99 -5.78
C GLY A 319 0.38 10.19 -5.65
N PHE A 320 0.36 10.93 -4.54
CA PHE A 320 1.26 12.06 -4.32
C PHE A 320 2.57 11.61 -3.65
N LEU A 321 3.71 11.93 -4.26
CA LEU A 321 5.02 11.65 -3.66
C LEU A 321 5.29 12.65 -2.52
N MET A 322 5.70 12.15 -1.35
CA MET A 322 5.98 12.95 -0.15
C MET A 322 7.40 12.69 0.39
N GLY A 323 7.90 13.61 1.23
CA GLY A 323 9.21 13.52 1.88
C GLY A 323 10.37 13.30 0.90
N ASN A 324 11.22 12.31 1.20
CA ASN A 324 12.41 12.01 0.40
C ASN A 324 12.11 11.61 -1.04
N ARG A 325 10.92 11.06 -1.33
CA ARG A 325 10.53 10.71 -2.71
C ARG A 325 10.24 11.95 -3.54
N LYS A 326 9.58 12.95 -2.95
CA LYS A 326 9.37 14.25 -3.59
C LYS A 326 10.68 14.98 -3.83
N VAL A 327 11.56 15.01 -2.83
CA VAL A 327 12.91 15.58 -2.97
C VAL A 327 13.68 14.89 -4.10
N PHE A 328 13.62 13.56 -4.17
CA PHE A 328 14.26 12.80 -5.23
C PHE A 328 13.63 13.04 -6.61
N GLN A 329 12.31 13.19 -6.70
CA GLN A 329 11.64 13.60 -7.94
C GLN A 329 12.13 14.98 -8.41
N SER A 330 12.20 15.96 -7.51
CA SER A 330 12.76 17.29 -7.82
C SER A 330 14.20 17.20 -8.32
N GLN A 331 15.05 16.41 -7.67
CA GLN A 331 16.42 16.18 -8.13
C GLN A 331 16.47 15.57 -9.53
N LEU A 332 15.59 14.62 -9.87
CA LEU A 332 15.50 14.06 -11.22
C LEU A 332 15.04 15.10 -12.25
N LEU A 333 14.09 15.97 -11.87
CA LEU A 333 13.67 17.08 -12.72
C LEU A 333 14.82 18.08 -12.97
N ASP A 334 15.62 18.38 -11.96
CA ASP A 334 16.80 19.26 -12.08
C ASP A 334 17.89 18.64 -12.98
N LEU A 335 18.01 17.32 -12.98
CA LEU A 335 18.85 16.55 -13.93
C LEU A 335 18.24 16.52 -15.34
N GLY A 336 17.01 17.02 -15.50
CA GLY A 336 16.27 17.15 -16.75
C GLY A 336 15.60 15.87 -17.23
N PHE A 337 15.17 15.01 -16.29
CA PHE A 337 14.23 13.93 -16.58
C PHE A 337 12.84 14.51 -16.92
N SER A 338 12.07 13.78 -17.73
CA SER A 338 10.66 14.08 -17.95
C SER A 338 9.85 13.95 -16.66
N LYS A 339 8.74 14.71 -16.55
CA LYS A 339 7.86 14.68 -15.36
C LYS A 339 7.34 13.29 -15.05
N ASP A 340 6.99 12.53 -16.09
CA ASP A 340 6.42 11.19 -15.96
C ASP A 340 7.47 10.18 -15.48
N ASN A 341 8.66 10.15 -16.09
CA ASN A 341 9.72 9.25 -15.65
C ASN A 341 10.27 9.63 -14.27
N ALA A 342 10.43 10.92 -13.98
CA ALA A 342 10.84 11.38 -12.65
C ALA A 342 9.86 10.89 -11.57
N TYR A 343 8.56 10.93 -11.84
CA TYR A 343 7.54 10.39 -10.94
C TYR A 343 7.64 8.86 -10.79
N ILE A 344 7.73 8.12 -11.89
CA ILE A 344 7.80 6.64 -11.89
C ILE A 344 9.05 6.17 -11.12
N ILE A 345 10.21 6.76 -11.42
CA ILE A 345 11.49 6.46 -10.76
C ILE A 345 11.40 6.77 -9.27
N ALA A 346 10.89 7.95 -8.90
CA ALA A 346 10.82 8.36 -7.49
C ALA A 346 9.79 7.57 -6.67
N LYS A 347 8.72 7.06 -7.30
CA LYS A 347 7.72 6.18 -6.66
C LYS A 347 8.31 4.81 -6.34
N GLN A 348 9.07 4.24 -7.27
CA GLN A 348 9.53 2.85 -7.21
C GLN A 348 10.92 2.68 -6.57
N ALA A 349 11.77 3.71 -6.57
CA ALA A 349 13.10 3.64 -5.97
C ALA A 349 13.02 3.41 -4.45
N LYS A 350 13.77 2.40 -3.97
CA LYS A 350 14.02 2.21 -2.54
C LYS A 350 15.00 3.30 -2.08
N ARG A 351 14.79 3.84 -0.86
CA ARG A 351 15.55 4.97 -0.29
C ARG A 351 17.08 4.82 -0.40
N SER A 352 17.60 3.59 -0.33
CA SER A 352 19.03 3.27 -0.45
C SER A 352 19.62 3.49 -1.85
N ASN A 353 18.78 3.51 -2.89
CA ASN A 353 19.23 3.48 -4.28
C ASN A 353 19.14 4.86 -4.96
N ASN A 354 18.53 5.86 -4.31
CA ASN A 354 18.36 7.20 -4.88
C ASN A 354 19.69 7.84 -5.30
N HIS A 355 20.70 7.75 -4.42
CA HIS A 355 22.03 8.30 -4.70
C HIS A 355 22.71 7.55 -5.86
N GLN A 356 22.59 6.21 -5.91
CA GLN A 356 23.17 5.41 -6.98
C GLN A 356 22.57 5.71 -8.36
N ILE A 357 21.27 5.98 -8.44
CA ILE A 357 20.60 6.35 -9.70
C ILE A 357 21.08 7.72 -10.16
N ASN A 358 21.15 8.71 -9.25
CA ASN A 358 21.61 10.05 -9.57
C ASN A 358 23.10 10.04 -10.01
N GLU A 359 23.96 9.41 -9.21
CA GLU A 359 25.39 9.26 -9.49
C GLU A 359 25.63 8.52 -10.81
N ALA A 360 24.93 7.40 -11.05
CA ALA A 360 25.07 6.66 -12.30
C ALA A 360 24.62 7.47 -13.51
N PHE A 361 23.54 8.27 -13.39
CA PHE A 361 23.08 9.15 -14.47
C PHE A 361 24.09 10.26 -14.76
N GLN A 362 24.56 10.98 -13.74
CA GLN A 362 25.56 12.04 -13.89
C GLN A 362 26.88 11.50 -14.43
N ASN A 363 27.37 10.36 -13.91
CA ASN A 363 28.57 9.71 -14.43
C ASN A 363 28.36 9.25 -15.86
N SER A 364 27.16 8.79 -16.23
CA SER A 364 26.89 8.38 -17.62
C SER A 364 26.89 9.57 -18.55
N LEU A 365 26.32 10.71 -18.15
CA LEU A 365 26.38 11.95 -18.92
C LEU A 365 27.80 12.52 -18.98
N LYS A 366 28.57 12.43 -17.90
CA LYS A 366 29.97 12.85 -17.88
C LYS A 366 30.82 11.97 -18.79
N VAL A 367 30.75 10.65 -18.66
CA VAL A 367 31.47 9.72 -19.55
C VAL A 367 31.01 9.91 -20.98
N ALA A 368 29.70 10.01 -21.23
CA ALA A 368 29.18 10.30 -22.56
C ALA A 368 29.72 11.63 -23.07
N GLY A 369 29.74 12.69 -22.26
CA GLY A 369 30.24 14.02 -22.61
C GLY A 369 31.75 14.07 -22.85
N ASP A 370 32.54 13.41 -22.00
CA ASP A 370 34.00 13.29 -22.13
C ASP A 370 34.32 12.50 -23.42
N GLU A 371 33.72 11.33 -23.60
CA GLU A 371 33.80 10.54 -24.82
C GLU A 371 33.37 11.39 -26.04
N ILE A 372 32.19 12.03 -26.01
CA ILE A 372 31.66 12.95 -27.05
C ILE A 372 32.60 14.13 -27.32
N TYR A 373 33.30 14.64 -26.31
CA TYR A 373 34.29 15.70 -26.40
C TYR A 373 35.54 15.22 -27.14
N TRP A 374 36.01 14.00 -26.86
CA TRP A 374 37.03 13.32 -27.68
C TRP A 374 36.53 13.06 -29.12
N TYR A 375 35.21 12.89 -29.34
CA TYR A 375 34.58 12.72 -30.66
C TYR A 375 34.10 14.01 -31.37
N ARG A 376 34.25 15.20 -30.78
CA ARG A 376 33.73 16.51 -31.26
C ARG A 376 32.25 16.49 -31.72
N ILE A 377 31.40 15.74 -31.04
CA ILE A 377 29.94 15.81 -31.24
C ILE A 377 29.41 16.98 -30.43
N THR A 378 28.43 17.74 -30.95
CA THR A 378 27.86 18.87 -30.22
C THR A 378 27.31 18.44 -28.85
N PRO A 379 27.60 19.19 -27.77
CA PRO A 379 27.30 18.78 -26.40
C PRO A 379 25.81 18.52 -26.12
N ASP A 380 24.90 19.09 -26.92
CA ASP A 380 23.44 18.90 -26.80
C ASP A 380 22.91 17.70 -27.60
N CYS A 381 23.42 16.49 -27.32
CA CYS A 381 22.77 15.28 -27.84
C CYS A 381 21.55 14.92 -26.96
N GLN A 382 20.46 15.68 -27.11
CA GLN A 382 19.17 15.46 -26.44
C GLN A 382 18.74 13.98 -26.48
N ARG A 383 19.06 13.30 -27.59
CA ARG A 383 18.76 11.89 -27.82
C ARG A 383 19.47 10.95 -26.85
N ILE A 384 20.76 11.15 -26.57
CA ILE A 384 21.51 10.32 -25.63
C ILE A 384 20.96 10.49 -24.21
N LYS A 385 20.58 11.72 -23.84
CA LYS A 385 19.95 12.00 -22.55
C LYS A 385 18.65 11.23 -22.37
N VAL A 386 17.77 11.24 -23.37
CA VAL A 386 16.49 10.50 -23.38
C VAL A 386 16.72 8.99 -23.30
N ASP A 387 17.69 8.45 -24.06
CA ASP A 387 17.99 7.02 -24.07
C ASP A 387 18.55 6.54 -22.72
N VAL A 388 19.42 7.32 -22.09
CA VAL A 388 19.96 7.03 -20.75
C VAL A 388 18.86 7.13 -19.69
N GLU A 389 18.01 8.17 -19.75
CA GLU A 389 16.83 8.31 -18.88
C GLU A 389 15.91 7.09 -18.96
N ALA A 390 15.61 6.61 -20.17
CA ALA A 390 14.78 5.42 -20.38
C ALA A 390 15.40 4.15 -19.78
N GLN A 391 16.73 4.00 -19.83
CA GLN A 391 17.41 2.87 -19.18
C GLN A 391 17.36 2.98 -17.65
N CYS A 392 17.50 4.17 -17.08
CA CYS A 392 17.34 4.40 -15.65
C CYS A 392 15.94 4.01 -15.16
N ALA A 393 14.89 4.38 -15.90
CA ALA A 393 13.51 4.01 -15.58
C ALA A 393 13.27 2.48 -15.66
N LYS A 394 13.88 1.80 -16.62
CA LYS A 394 13.70 0.34 -16.81
C LYS A 394 14.42 -0.52 -15.77
N HIS A 395 15.55 -0.04 -15.25
CA HIS A 395 16.48 -0.85 -14.44
C HIS A 395 16.78 -0.24 -13.05
N LEU A 396 15.76 0.32 -12.40
CA LEU A 396 15.84 1.14 -11.18
C LEU A 396 16.73 0.61 -10.05
N SER A 397 16.71 -0.70 -9.77
CA SER A 397 17.47 -1.28 -8.65
C SER A 397 18.94 -1.55 -8.95
N THR A 398 19.31 -1.58 -10.23
CA THR A 398 20.61 -2.06 -10.72
C THR A 398 21.18 -1.15 -11.82
N VAL A 399 20.74 0.12 -11.87
CA VAL A 399 21.07 1.10 -12.93
C VAL A 399 22.58 1.15 -13.19
N ARG A 400 23.40 1.28 -12.12
CA ARG A 400 24.86 1.32 -12.23
C ARG A 400 25.45 0.07 -12.91
N ILE A 401 25.02 -1.12 -12.47
CA ILE A 401 25.45 -2.42 -13.04
C ILE A 401 25.03 -2.51 -14.52
N HIS A 402 23.81 -2.10 -14.86
CA HIS A 402 23.32 -2.21 -16.23
C HIS A 402 23.97 -1.22 -17.19
N LEU A 403 24.21 0.03 -16.77
CA LEU A 403 24.80 1.05 -17.63
C LEU A 403 26.29 0.80 -17.85
N PHE A 404 27.04 0.52 -16.78
CA PHE A 404 28.50 0.44 -16.83
C PHE A 404 29.02 -1.00 -16.92
N GLU A 405 28.68 -1.88 -15.99
CA GLU A 405 29.26 -3.25 -15.94
C GLU A 405 28.80 -4.13 -17.11
N ARG A 406 27.57 -3.93 -17.61
CA ARG A 406 27.06 -4.62 -18.82
C ARG A 406 27.30 -3.88 -20.13
N GLY A 407 28.02 -2.75 -20.11
CA GLY A 407 28.43 -2.00 -21.31
C GLY A 407 27.30 -1.38 -22.13
N ARG A 408 26.10 -1.17 -21.57
CA ARG A 408 24.97 -0.57 -22.33
C ARG A 408 25.21 0.87 -22.72
N LEU A 409 25.92 1.65 -21.90
CA LEU A 409 26.30 3.01 -22.24
C LEU A 409 27.15 3.04 -23.53
N ASN A 410 28.15 2.16 -23.65
CA ASN A 410 28.96 2.03 -24.86
C ASN A 410 28.11 1.70 -26.10
N LYS A 411 27.10 0.84 -25.96
CA LYS A 411 26.17 0.52 -27.05
C LYS A 411 25.35 1.73 -27.49
N LEU A 412 24.86 2.54 -26.55
CA LEU A 412 24.12 3.77 -26.84
C LEU A 412 25.02 4.80 -27.51
N LEU A 413 26.25 4.99 -27.01
CA LEU A 413 27.24 5.89 -27.62
C LEU A 413 27.61 5.44 -29.04
N LEU A 414 27.82 4.14 -29.27
CA LEU A 414 28.04 3.58 -30.61
C LEU A 414 26.86 3.86 -31.55
N GLN A 415 25.63 3.67 -31.09
CA GLN A 415 24.44 3.91 -31.91
C GLN A 415 24.25 5.40 -32.24
N ALA A 416 24.52 6.29 -31.30
CA ALA A 416 24.42 7.73 -31.50
C ALA A 416 25.56 8.31 -32.36
N GLY A 417 26.78 7.77 -32.22
CA GLY A 417 27.97 8.21 -32.95
C GLY A 417 28.03 7.74 -34.40
N LYS A 418 27.45 6.58 -34.72
CA LYS A 418 27.44 5.99 -36.08
C LYS A 418 26.99 6.96 -37.18
N PRO A 419 25.82 7.63 -37.09
CA PRO A 419 25.40 8.60 -38.12
C PRO A 419 26.36 9.78 -38.30
N LEU A 420 27.06 10.19 -37.23
CA LEU A 420 28.00 11.32 -37.27
C LEU A 420 29.31 10.90 -37.94
N ILE A 421 29.77 9.68 -37.68
CA ILE A 421 30.91 9.07 -38.39
C ILE A 421 30.58 8.92 -39.88
N ARG A 422 29.37 8.44 -40.23
CA ARG A 422 28.93 8.35 -41.64
C ARG A 422 29.03 9.70 -42.35
N LYS A 423 28.42 10.74 -41.77
CA LYS A 423 28.48 12.12 -42.31
C LYS A 423 29.91 12.63 -42.47
N TYR A 424 30.80 12.32 -41.53
CA TYR A 424 32.20 12.72 -41.64
C TYR A 424 32.93 11.98 -42.78
N LEU A 425 32.75 10.66 -42.88
CA LEU A 425 33.39 9.85 -43.92
C LEU A 425 32.90 10.26 -45.32
N GLU A 426 31.60 10.48 -45.48
CA GLU A 426 31.00 11.01 -46.72
C GLU A 426 31.56 12.40 -47.07
N LYS A 427 31.68 13.28 -46.08
CA LYS A 427 32.26 14.63 -46.28
C LYS A 427 33.72 14.61 -46.72
N VAL A 428 34.55 13.73 -46.15
CA VAL A 428 36.01 13.72 -46.39
C VAL A 428 36.39 12.94 -47.64
N TYR A 429 35.67 11.85 -47.92
CA TYR A 429 36.03 10.90 -48.98
C TYR A 429 35.01 10.81 -50.13
N GLY A 430 33.91 11.59 -50.05
CA GLY A 430 32.82 11.60 -51.03
C GLY A 430 31.74 10.55 -50.76
N ASP A 431 30.58 10.72 -51.41
CA ASP A 431 29.37 9.90 -51.15
C ASP A 431 29.57 8.40 -51.45
N ASN A 432 30.48 8.09 -52.37
CA ASN A 432 30.83 6.73 -52.78
C ASN A 432 31.59 5.94 -51.69
N VAL A 433 32.01 6.58 -50.59
CA VAL A 433 32.71 5.88 -49.50
C VAL A 433 31.81 4.83 -48.83
N SER A 434 30.49 5.02 -48.91
CA SER A 434 29.47 4.08 -48.44
C SER A 434 29.41 2.77 -49.24
N GLU A 435 29.92 2.77 -50.47
CA GLU A 435 29.96 1.62 -51.38
C GLU A 435 31.22 0.74 -51.18
N LEU A 436 32.19 1.21 -50.38
CA LEU A 436 33.38 0.43 -50.09
C LEU A 436 33.04 -0.82 -49.28
N HIS A 437 33.58 -1.97 -49.68
CA HIS A 437 33.39 -3.23 -48.97
C HIS A 437 33.88 -3.18 -47.50
N CYS A 438 34.76 -2.24 -47.16
CA CYS A 438 35.24 -2.00 -45.80
C CYS A 438 34.41 -0.95 -45.02
N TYR A 439 33.43 -0.28 -45.64
CA TYR A 439 32.65 0.81 -45.03
C TYR A 439 31.97 0.39 -43.72
N PHE A 440 31.36 -0.79 -43.67
CA PHE A 440 30.74 -1.31 -42.44
C PHE A 440 31.75 -1.46 -41.28
N ARG A 441 33.03 -1.73 -41.59
CA ARG A 441 34.09 -1.79 -40.58
C ARG A 441 34.55 -0.38 -40.19
N LEU A 442 34.62 0.55 -41.14
CA LEU A 442 35.01 1.96 -40.94
C LEU A 442 33.98 2.77 -40.14
N GLU A 443 32.70 2.42 -40.24
CA GLU A 443 31.59 3.03 -39.47
C GLU A 443 31.66 2.72 -37.96
N THR A 444 32.56 1.83 -37.55
CA THR A 444 32.77 1.54 -36.13
C THR A 444 33.66 2.60 -35.49
N VAL A 445 33.23 3.13 -34.34
CA VAL A 445 33.97 4.14 -33.55
C VAL A 445 35.44 3.74 -33.34
N HIS A 446 35.72 2.45 -33.16
CA HIS A 446 37.07 1.91 -32.94
C HIS A 446 37.99 2.01 -34.18
N GLN A 447 37.45 1.89 -35.41
CA GLN A 447 38.25 2.01 -36.64
C GLN A 447 38.42 3.48 -37.08
N TYR A 448 37.45 4.35 -36.78
CA TYR A 448 37.60 5.80 -36.90
C TYR A 448 38.79 6.33 -36.06
N TYR A 449 38.97 5.80 -34.84
CA TYR A 449 40.14 6.11 -34.02
C TYR A 449 41.46 5.68 -34.62
N LYS A 450 41.54 4.53 -35.29
CA LYS A 450 42.76 4.11 -35.98
C LYS A 450 43.13 5.12 -37.07
N LEU A 451 42.15 5.60 -37.84
CA LEU A 451 42.36 6.63 -38.87
C LEU A 451 42.79 7.98 -38.29
N LYS A 452 42.16 8.44 -37.20
CA LYS A 452 42.53 9.70 -36.52
C LYS A 452 43.85 9.60 -35.74
N PHE A 453 44.21 8.43 -35.22
CA PHE A 453 45.51 8.15 -34.61
C PHE A 453 46.65 8.43 -35.59
N PHE A 454 46.51 8.02 -36.86
CA PHE A 454 47.50 8.34 -37.91
C PHE A 454 47.59 9.83 -38.23
N GLU A 455 46.49 10.58 -38.09
CA GLU A 455 46.47 12.03 -38.33
C GLU A 455 47.09 12.80 -37.14
N HIS A 456 46.95 12.30 -35.90
CA HIS A 456 47.43 12.97 -34.69
C HIS A 456 48.85 12.57 -34.26
N HIS A 457 49.32 11.36 -34.59
CA HIS A 457 50.60 10.82 -34.12
C HIS A 457 51.70 10.77 -35.19
N GLY A 458 51.70 11.72 -36.14
CA GLY A 458 52.75 11.88 -37.17
C GLY A 458 54.19 12.05 -36.66
N CYS A 459 54.44 11.92 -35.35
CA CYS A 459 55.75 12.03 -34.71
C CYS A 459 56.29 10.70 -34.14
N GLN A 460 55.63 9.55 -34.34
CA GLN A 460 56.19 8.23 -33.98
C GLN A 460 56.16 7.27 -35.16
N ILE A 461 57.31 6.66 -35.43
CA ILE A 461 57.54 5.79 -36.59
C ILE A 461 56.76 4.48 -36.42
N PRO A 462 55.87 4.10 -37.37
CA PRO A 462 55.07 2.88 -37.27
C PRO A 462 55.92 1.60 -37.26
N SER A 463 55.41 0.54 -36.66
CA SER A 463 55.98 -0.81 -36.72
C SER A 463 55.92 -1.39 -38.15
N VAL A 464 56.71 -2.43 -38.43
CA VAL A 464 56.76 -3.05 -39.77
C VAL A 464 55.39 -3.54 -40.25
N SER A 465 54.57 -4.08 -39.35
CA SER A 465 53.22 -4.55 -39.68
C SER A 465 52.24 -3.39 -39.94
N GLU A 466 52.55 -2.18 -39.48
CA GLU A 466 51.79 -0.96 -39.72
C GLU A 466 52.24 -0.28 -41.02
N LEU A 467 53.55 -0.24 -41.32
CA LEU A 467 54.12 0.34 -42.55
C LEU A 467 53.63 -0.34 -43.83
N ILE A 468 53.46 -1.66 -43.81
CA ILE A 468 53.02 -2.46 -44.98
C ILE A 468 51.53 -2.25 -45.31
N LYS A 469 50.74 -1.69 -44.37
CA LYS A 469 49.29 -1.51 -44.51
C LYS A 469 48.89 -0.10 -44.97
N VAL A 470 49.86 0.76 -45.27
CA VAL A 470 49.64 2.17 -45.64
C VAL A 470 49.48 2.33 -47.15
N SER A 471 48.72 3.36 -47.58
CA SER A 471 48.57 3.73 -49.00
C SER A 471 49.91 4.11 -49.64
N ARG A 472 50.30 3.36 -50.69
CA ARG A 472 51.62 3.42 -51.36
C ARG A 472 51.90 4.72 -52.09
N LYS A 473 50.87 5.43 -52.55
CA LYS A 473 51.01 6.66 -53.35
C LYS A 473 51.25 7.91 -52.51
N GLN A 474 50.66 7.99 -51.31
CA GLN A 474 50.64 9.23 -50.51
C GLN A 474 51.68 9.24 -49.38
N PHE A 475 52.20 8.08 -48.97
CA PHE A 475 53.03 7.95 -47.77
C PHE A 475 54.38 7.24 -48.04
N GLN A 476 54.84 7.24 -49.28
CA GLN A 476 56.10 6.62 -49.70
C GLN A 476 57.32 7.13 -48.89
N SER A 477 57.35 8.42 -48.56
CA SER A 477 58.41 9.03 -47.74
C SER A 477 58.49 8.43 -46.34
N ILE A 478 57.34 8.23 -45.69
CA ILE A 478 57.22 7.65 -44.35
C ILE A 478 57.63 6.18 -44.36
N LEU A 479 57.27 5.44 -45.41
CA LEU A 479 57.68 4.04 -45.60
C LEU A 479 59.20 3.91 -45.69
N LEU A 480 59.85 4.77 -46.47
CA LEU A 480 61.32 4.78 -46.61
C LEU A 480 62.04 5.19 -45.31
N GLU A 481 61.48 6.13 -44.55
CA GLU A 481 62.03 6.55 -43.26
C GLU A 481 61.88 5.46 -42.19
N GLY A 482 60.71 4.81 -42.13
CA GLY A 482 60.44 3.68 -41.25
C GLY A 482 61.35 2.49 -41.55
N TYR A 483 61.57 2.20 -42.83
CA TYR A 483 62.51 1.17 -43.28
C TYR A 483 63.94 1.43 -42.80
N LYS A 484 64.48 2.63 -43.03
CA LYS A 484 65.84 3.00 -42.59
C LYS A 484 65.99 2.89 -41.07
N THR A 485 64.98 3.32 -40.34
CA THR A 485 64.96 3.24 -38.87
C THR A 485 64.92 1.79 -38.39
N PHE A 486 64.15 0.92 -39.05
CA PHE A 486 64.12 -0.50 -38.75
C PHE A 486 65.49 -1.17 -38.92
N LEU A 487 66.18 -0.91 -40.04
CA LEU A 487 67.53 -1.42 -40.29
C LEU A 487 68.53 -0.93 -39.22
N LYS A 488 68.48 0.36 -38.87
CA LYS A 488 69.33 0.95 -37.83
C LYS A 488 69.07 0.32 -36.45
N LYS A 489 67.80 0.10 -36.10
CA LYS A 489 67.41 -0.51 -34.81
C LYS A 489 67.85 -1.97 -34.71
N LYS A 490 67.76 -2.72 -35.81
CA LYS A 490 68.17 -4.14 -35.86
C LYS A 490 69.66 -4.33 -36.17
N ARG A 491 70.41 -3.25 -36.46
CA ARG A 491 71.82 -3.25 -36.85
C ARG A 491 72.08 -4.16 -38.05
N ILE A 492 71.29 -3.94 -39.10
CA ILE A 492 71.29 -4.74 -40.32
C ILE A 492 71.77 -3.90 -41.50
N GLU A 493 72.61 -4.51 -42.33
CA GLU A 493 73.03 -3.96 -43.62
C GLU A 493 72.52 -4.84 -44.75
N ILE A 494 71.86 -4.20 -45.73
CA ILE A 494 71.32 -4.87 -46.90
C ILE A 494 72.30 -4.67 -48.07
N PRO A 495 72.87 -5.74 -48.64
CA PRO A 495 73.81 -5.63 -49.75
C PRO A 495 73.19 -4.90 -50.96
N SER A 496 73.97 -4.03 -51.61
CA SER A 496 73.54 -3.30 -52.81
C SER A 496 73.16 -4.23 -53.96
N SER A 497 73.79 -5.41 -54.04
CA SER A 497 73.41 -6.46 -55.00
C SER A 497 72.01 -7.00 -54.75
N LEU A 498 71.59 -7.18 -53.49
CA LEU A 498 70.25 -7.67 -53.13
C LEU A 498 69.15 -6.65 -53.48
N TYR A 499 69.39 -5.35 -53.28
CA TYR A 499 68.44 -4.32 -53.72
C TYR A 499 68.21 -4.33 -55.22
N LYS A 500 69.29 -4.45 -56.02
CA LYS A 500 69.18 -4.53 -57.48
C LYS A 500 68.38 -5.75 -57.90
N THR A 501 68.68 -6.92 -57.34
CA THR A 501 67.95 -8.16 -57.65
C THR A 501 66.47 -8.09 -57.26
N ILE A 502 66.13 -7.45 -56.12
CA ILE A 502 64.73 -7.29 -55.69
C ILE A 502 63.98 -6.25 -56.54
N ALA A 503 64.66 -5.19 -56.97
CA ALA A 503 64.08 -4.17 -57.83
C ALA A 503 63.75 -4.71 -59.23
N GLU A 504 64.62 -5.55 -59.79
CA GLU A 504 64.46 -6.17 -61.11
C GLU A 504 63.39 -7.28 -61.12
N HIS A 505 63.12 -7.90 -59.97
CA HIS A 505 62.16 -8.99 -59.87
C HIS A 505 60.74 -8.48 -59.62
N LYS A 506 59.83 -8.74 -60.57
CA LYS A 506 58.39 -8.50 -60.42
C LYS A 506 57.72 -9.69 -59.73
N SER A 507 56.78 -9.42 -58.83
CA SER A 507 56.00 -10.47 -58.19
C SER A 507 55.15 -11.25 -59.21
N MET A 508 54.95 -12.54 -58.95
CA MET A 508 54.04 -13.38 -59.74
C MET A 508 52.56 -13.04 -59.51
N THR A 509 52.23 -12.30 -58.46
CA THR A 509 50.86 -11.90 -58.10
C THR A 509 50.65 -10.40 -58.37
N GLU A 510 49.44 -10.01 -58.74
CA GLU A 510 49.07 -8.64 -59.18
C GLU A 510 49.05 -7.58 -58.05
N TRP A 511 49.66 -7.85 -56.90
CA TRP A 511 49.66 -6.90 -55.78
C TRP A 511 50.65 -5.75 -55.97
N GLU A 512 51.65 -5.88 -56.84
CA GLU A 512 52.61 -4.81 -57.14
C GLU A 512 51.95 -3.76 -58.05
N ASP A 513 51.99 -2.51 -57.64
CA ASP A 513 51.56 -1.35 -58.44
C ASP A 513 52.77 -0.51 -58.89
N SER A 514 52.51 0.54 -59.68
CA SER A 514 53.54 1.45 -60.17
C SER A 514 54.30 2.23 -59.09
N TYR A 515 53.86 2.16 -57.82
CA TYR A 515 54.43 2.88 -56.69
C TYR A 515 55.17 1.96 -55.70
N THR A 516 55.20 0.65 -55.96
CA THR A 516 55.82 -0.34 -55.08
C THR A 516 57.35 -0.21 -55.09
N THR A 517 57.97 -0.09 -53.92
CA THR A 517 59.43 0.08 -53.80
C THR A 517 60.16 -1.21 -53.42
N PRO A 518 61.47 -1.34 -53.74
CA PRO A 518 62.28 -2.47 -53.29
C PRO A 518 62.31 -2.62 -51.76
N GLU A 519 62.28 -1.51 -51.02
CA GLU A 519 62.23 -1.47 -49.55
C GLU A 519 60.95 -2.11 -49.01
N GLU A 520 59.79 -1.85 -49.64
CA GLU A 520 58.52 -2.47 -49.28
C GLU A 520 58.57 -3.98 -49.50
N LYS A 521 59.13 -4.42 -50.64
CA LYS A 521 59.30 -5.85 -50.95
C LYS A 521 60.18 -6.56 -49.90
N ILE A 522 61.21 -5.88 -49.40
CA ILE A 522 62.07 -6.38 -48.32
C ILE A 522 61.32 -6.41 -46.98
N LEU A 523 60.59 -5.34 -46.64
CA LEU A 523 59.78 -5.28 -45.42
C LEU A 523 58.72 -6.38 -45.37
N LEU A 524 58.07 -6.70 -46.48
CA LEU A 524 57.11 -7.79 -46.59
C LEU A 524 57.73 -9.15 -46.24
N ARG A 525 58.95 -9.40 -46.72
CA ARG A 525 59.70 -10.62 -46.39
C ARG A 525 60.11 -10.64 -44.92
N PHE A 526 60.50 -9.50 -44.34
CA PHE A 526 60.75 -9.41 -42.91
C PHE A 526 59.50 -9.61 -42.08
N TRP A 527 58.38 -9.04 -42.49
CA TRP A 527 57.11 -9.22 -41.81
C TRP A 527 56.72 -10.70 -41.79
N PHE A 528 56.76 -11.37 -42.94
CA PHE A 528 56.47 -12.80 -43.02
C PHE A 528 57.32 -13.64 -42.06
N LEU A 529 58.64 -13.39 -42.05
CA LEU A 529 59.57 -14.07 -41.14
C LEU A 529 59.25 -13.78 -39.66
N MET A 530 58.99 -12.52 -39.30
CA MET A 530 58.67 -12.13 -37.92
C MET A 530 57.32 -12.68 -37.45
N ASP A 531 56.34 -12.75 -38.35
CA ASP A 531 55.00 -13.29 -38.08
C ASP A 531 55.08 -14.78 -37.72
N HIS A 532 56.08 -15.48 -38.26
CA HIS A 532 56.37 -16.90 -37.99
C HIS A 532 57.49 -17.08 -36.95
N GLY A 533 57.69 -16.08 -36.06
CA GLY A 533 58.62 -16.19 -34.92
C GLY A 533 60.10 -16.04 -35.25
N VAL A 534 60.49 -15.84 -36.52
CA VAL A 534 61.89 -15.73 -36.92
C VAL A 534 62.47 -14.35 -36.58
N THR A 535 63.52 -14.33 -35.76
CA THR A 535 64.21 -13.08 -35.38
C THR A 535 65.13 -12.59 -36.48
N ILE A 536 64.80 -11.43 -37.07
CA ILE A 536 65.60 -10.82 -38.15
C ILE A 536 66.98 -10.36 -37.64
N ASN A 537 68.05 -10.88 -38.24
CA ASN A 537 69.45 -10.52 -37.97
C ASN A 537 70.31 -10.63 -39.26
N GLN A 538 71.57 -10.18 -39.20
CA GLN A 538 72.48 -10.18 -40.35
C GLN A 538 72.79 -11.60 -40.88
N LYS A 539 72.78 -12.62 -40.01
CA LYS A 539 73.08 -14.01 -40.39
C LYS A 539 72.05 -14.56 -41.39
N ILE A 540 70.77 -14.26 -41.16
CA ILE A 540 69.66 -14.67 -42.06
C ILE A 540 69.79 -14.00 -43.43
N ILE A 541 70.22 -12.74 -43.44
CA ILE A 541 70.38 -11.96 -44.68
C ILE A 541 71.56 -12.50 -45.50
N ASN A 542 72.68 -12.79 -44.83
CA ASN A 542 73.85 -13.38 -45.45
C ASN A 542 73.59 -14.81 -45.96
N ALA A 543 72.68 -15.57 -45.32
CA ALA A 543 72.23 -16.87 -45.79
C ALA A 543 71.39 -16.79 -47.08
N GLY A 544 71.04 -15.58 -47.55
CA GLY A 544 70.38 -15.38 -48.84
C GLY A 544 68.87 -15.60 -48.84
N VAL A 545 68.23 -15.70 -47.66
CA VAL A 545 66.78 -15.96 -47.50
C VAL A 545 65.91 -14.90 -48.16
N LEU A 546 66.42 -13.68 -48.31
CA LEU A 546 65.69 -12.56 -48.92
C LEU A 546 65.80 -12.52 -50.45
N LYS A 547 66.61 -13.38 -51.08
CA LYS A 547 66.79 -13.37 -52.55
C LYS A 547 65.48 -13.77 -53.25
N PRO A 548 65.19 -13.18 -54.42
CA PRO A 548 64.12 -13.69 -55.28
C PRO A 548 64.34 -15.17 -55.62
N GLY A 549 63.28 -15.98 -55.55
CA GLY A 549 63.35 -17.44 -55.73
C GLY A 549 63.78 -18.25 -54.50
N ALA A 550 64.18 -17.62 -53.40
CA ALA A 550 64.42 -18.33 -52.14
C ALA A 550 63.10 -18.85 -51.55
N ASP A 551 63.06 -20.12 -51.16
CA ASP A 551 61.90 -20.72 -50.48
C ASP A 551 61.91 -20.32 -49.00
N ILE A 552 61.30 -19.17 -48.71
CA ILE A 552 61.18 -18.63 -47.35
C ILE A 552 60.35 -19.56 -46.47
N TRP A 553 59.40 -20.31 -47.04
CA TRP A 553 58.56 -21.23 -46.28
C TRP A 553 59.32 -22.47 -45.83
N ALA A 554 60.10 -23.09 -46.73
CA ALA A 554 61.01 -24.17 -46.36
C ALA A 554 62.05 -23.71 -45.34
N PHE A 555 62.53 -22.47 -45.44
CA PHE A 555 63.45 -21.89 -44.46
C PHE A 555 62.82 -21.79 -43.06
N VAL A 556 61.58 -21.27 -42.97
CA VAL A 556 60.83 -21.17 -41.70
C VAL A 556 60.60 -22.54 -41.07
N LYS A 557 60.20 -23.54 -41.88
CA LYS A 557 60.03 -24.94 -41.43
C LYS A 557 61.30 -25.57 -40.87
N GLY A 558 62.47 -25.17 -41.36
CA GLY A 558 63.78 -25.65 -40.91
C GLY A 558 64.28 -25.02 -39.60
N GLN A 559 63.57 -24.05 -39.01
CA GLN A 559 63.98 -23.36 -37.77
C GLN A 559 63.42 -24.00 -36.47
N GLY A 560 62.61 -25.07 -36.55
CA GLY A 560 62.08 -25.82 -35.39
C GLY A 560 60.55 -25.74 -35.22
N GLU A 561 59.98 -26.55 -34.30
CA GLU A 561 58.52 -26.67 -34.09
C GLU A 561 57.84 -25.34 -33.69
N GLU A 562 58.54 -24.43 -33.00
CA GLU A 562 58.00 -23.11 -32.59
C GLU A 562 57.73 -22.15 -33.76
N CYS A 563 58.26 -22.42 -34.96
CA CYS A 563 58.03 -21.59 -36.17
C CYS A 563 56.98 -22.20 -37.13
N ASN A 564 56.39 -23.36 -36.79
CA ASN A 564 55.45 -24.12 -37.63
C ASN A 564 53.97 -23.95 -37.25
N SER A 565 53.67 -23.10 -36.26
CA SER A 565 52.31 -22.84 -35.73
C SER A 565 51.59 -21.72 -36.45
#